data_AF-A0A9D8TG83-F1
#
_entry.id   AF-A0A9D8TG83-F1
#
_cell.length_a   1.000
_cell.length_b   1.000
_cell.length_c   1.000
_cell.angle_alpha   90.00
_cell.angle_beta   90.00
_cell.angle_gamma   90.00
#
_symmetry.space_group_name_H-M   'P 1'
#
loop_
_entity.id
_entity.type
_entity.pdbx_description
1 polymer ?
#
loop_
_entity_poly.entity_id
_entity_poly.type
_entity_poly.pdbx_seq_one_letter_code
_entity_poly.pdbx_strand_id
1 'polypeptide(L)'
;MKKYTLFIICTLLTGLLFTTCEPWIVPEAVFVNFNANGGQGDMKALRFMDGEKQSLTKNTYTRNGYIFDGWNTRSDGRGQSYTDRQNVTITKSVTLYAQWTKIYKVHFNANGGTGTMAAQTFVAGVSQAIAAIAFTRSGYTFTGWNTNADGSGTSYTDKQPITLWQDITLYAQWKRTL
;
A
#
# COMPACT_ATOMS: atom_id res chain seq x y z
N MET A 1 -23.54 -17.30 17.99
CA MET A 1 -24.79 -16.72 18.54
C MET A 1 -24.86 -15.29 18.04
N LYS A 2 -25.88 -14.98 17.22
CA LYS A 2 -26.09 -13.62 16.73
C LYS A 2 -26.48 -12.73 17.92
N LYS A 3 -25.82 -11.60 18.09
CA LYS A 3 -26.10 -10.67 19.19
C LYS A 3 -27.04 -9.58 18.71
N TYR A 4 -28.08 -9.38 19.49
CA TYR A 4 -29.19 -8.51 19.16
C TYR A 4 -29.53 -7.68 20.39
N THR A 5 -29.75 -6.39 20.19
CA THR A 5 -30.35 -5.54 21.22
C THR A 5 -31.86 -5.51 21.00
N LEU A 6 -32.61 -5.84 22.05
CA LEU A 6 -34.07 -5.85 22.04
C LEU A 6 -34.60 -4.46 22.42
N PHE A 7 -35.36 -3.83 21.53
CA PHE A 7 -36.16 -2.65 21.84
C PHE A 7 -37.64 -3.02 21.82
N ILE A 8 -38.39 -2.51 22.81
CA ILE A 8 -39.84 -2.66 22.96
C ILE A 8 -40.45 -1.32 22.56
N ILE A 9 -41.11 -1.27 21.40
CA ILE A 9 -41.81 -0.08 20.92
C ILE A 9 -43.31 -0.37 20.99
N CYS A 10 -44.03 0.44 21.78
CA CYS A 10 -45.49 0.39 21.87
C CYS A 10 -46.10 1.58 21.15
N THR A 11 -46.88 1.34 20.09
CA THR A 11 -47.70 2.37 19.45
C THR A 11 -49.11 2.38 20.05
N LEU A 12 -49.58 3.54 20.49
CA LEU A 12 -50.95 3.74 20.96
C LEU A 12 -51.86 3.98 19.74
N LEU A 13 -52.73 3.02 19.42
CA LEU A 13 -53.83 3.24 18.47
C LEU A 13 -55.00 3.85 19.25
N THR A 14 -55.32 5.12 19.00
CA THR A 14 -56.48 5.77 19.62
C THR A 14 -57.76 5.14 19.05
N GLY A 15 -58.47 4.31 19.83
CA GLY A 15 -59.83 3.86 19.50
C GLY A 15 -60.25 2.49 20.00
N LEU A 16 -59.33 1.55 20.24
CA LEU A 16 -59.61 0.25 20.87
C LEU A 16 -58.36 -0.19 21.62
N LEU A 17 -58.52 -0.63 22.88
CA LEU A 17 -57.45 -1.04 23.79
C LEU A 17 -56.77 -2.34 23.31
N PHE A 18 -55.86 -2.21 22.34
CA PHE A 18 -54.84 -3.21 22.07
C PHE A 18 -53.50 -2.50 21.88
N THR A 19 -52.63 -2.57 22.89
CA THR A 19 -51.23 -2.19 22.75
C THR A 19 -50.49 -3.41 22.21
N THR A 20 -50.27 -3.49 20.91
CA THR A 20 -49.34 -4.49 20.36
C THR A 20 -47.93 -3.94 20.50
N CYS A 21 -47.08 -4.67 21.24
CA CYS A 21 -45.65 -4.40 21.28
C CYS A 21 -44.96 -5.39 20.36
N GLU A 22 -44.24 -4.90 19.35
CA GLU A 22 -43.39 -5.76 18.53
C GLU A 22 -41.94 -5.67 19.02
N PRO A 23 -41.26 -6.81 19.24
CA PRO A 23 -39.84 -6.81 19.56
C PRO A 23 -39.06 -6.36 18.32
N TRP A 24 -38.48 -5.16 18.38
CA TRP A 24 -37.60 -4.69 17.32
C TRP A 24 -36.17 -5.11 17.64
N ILE A 25 -35.64 -6.01 16.82
CA ILE A 25 -34.30 -6.57 16.97
C ILE A 25 -33.32 -5.75 16.13
N VAL A 26 -32.38 -5.07 16.78
CA VAL A 26 -31.30 -4.36 16.08
C VAL A 26 -30.05 -5.23 16.10
N PRO A 27 -29.48 -5.61 14.94
CA PRO A 27 -28.20 -6.31 14.90
C PRO A 27 -27.11 -5.42 15.50
N GLU A 28 -26.30 -6.01 16.40
CA GLU A 28 -25.15 -5.30 16.97
C GLU A 28 -24.18 -4.94 15.83
N ALA A 29 -23.88 -3.65 15.69
CA ALA A 29 -22.92 -3.18 14.69
C ALA A 29 -21.50 -3.36 15.20
N VAL A 30 -20.61 -3.85 14.35
CA VAL A 30 -19.19 -3.94 14.62
C VAL A 30 -18.42 -3.01 13.68
N PHE A 31 -17.23 -2.59 14.11
CA PHE A 31 -16.45 -1.58 13.41
C PHE A 31 -15.07 -2.11 13.03
N VAL A 32 -14.65 -1.76 11.82
CA VAL A 32 -13.25 -1.81 11.42
C VAL A 32 -12.68 -0.40 11.56
N ASN A 33 -11.78 -0.21 12.51
CA ASN A 33 -11.00 1.00 12.63
C ASN A 33 -9.69 0.84 11.87
N PHE A 34 -9.21 1.88 11.21
CA PHE A 34 -7.96 1.84 10.45
C PHE A 34 -6.90 2.67 11.16
N ASN A 35 -5.73 2.08 11.39
CA ASN A 35 -4.57 2.75 11.97
C ASN A 35 -3.45 2.83 10.93
N ALA A 36 -2.93 4.03 10.69
CA ALA A 36 -1.88 4.27 9.69
C ALA A 36 -0.54 3.59 10.03
N ASN A 37 -0.34 3.17 11.28
CA ASN A 37 0.81 2.39 11.76
C ASN A 37 2.17 2.99 11.32
N GLY A 38 2.39 4.26 11.69
CA GLY A 38 3.57 5.04 11.28
C GLY A 38 3.46 5.72 9.92
N GLY A 39 2.34 5.56 9.20
CA GLY A 39 1.93 6.39 8.08
C GLY A 39 1.21 7.68 8.51
N GLN A 40 0.74 8.44 7.52
CA GLN A 40 0.04 9.73 7.65
C GLN A 40 -1.26 9.73 6.84
N GLY A 41 -2.23 10.55 7.27
CA GLY A 41 -3.57 10.69 6.68
C GLY A 41 -4.65 10.23 7.66
N ASP A 42 -5.89 10.18 7.19
CA ASP A 42 -7.06 9.78 7.96
C ASP A 42 -7.96 8.83 7.16
N MET A 43 -8.57 7.86 7.85
CA MET A 43 -9.60 6.98 7.30
C MET A 43 -10.76 6.85 8.29
N LYS A 44 -11.99 6.94 7.78
CA LYS A 44 -13.19 6.72 8.60
C LYS A 44 -13.32 5.25 8.95
N ALA A 45 -13.81 4.97 10.15
CA ALA A 45 -14.18 3.62 10.56
C ALA A 45 -15.29 3.07 9.65
N LEU A 46 -15.19 1.79 9.34
CA LEU A 46 -16.18 1.08 8.53
C LEU A 46 -17.13 0.30 9.43
N ARG A 47 -18.43 0.53 9.27
CA ARG A 47 -19.48 -0.15 10.03
C ARG A 47 -19.92 -1.41 9.29
N PHE A 48 -20.00 -2.53 10.00
CA PHE A 48 -20.49 -3.82 9.53
C PHE A 48 -21.70 -4.25 10.37
N MET A 49 -22.70 -4.87 9.74
CA MET A 49 -23.73 -5.63 10.45
C MET A 49 -23.29 -7.09 10.58
N ASP A 50 -23.76 -7.78 11.62
CA ASP A 50 -23.39 -9.18 11.87
C ASP A 50 -23.69 -10.08 10.66
N GLY A 51 -22.67 -10.83 10.22
CA GLY A 51 -22.76 -11.76 9.10
C GLY A 51 -22.72 -11.11 7.70
N GLU A 52 -22.71 -9.78 7.60
CA GLU A 52 -22.59 -9.11 6.30
C GLU A 52 -21.18 -9.18 5.76
N LYS A 53 -21.10 -9.26 4.44
CA LYS A 53 -19.86 -9.30 3.68
C LYS A 53 -19.70 -7.97 2.96
N GLN A 54 -18.64 -7.25 3.27
CA GLN A 54 -18.39 -5.91 2.72
C GLN A 54 -16.89 -5.71 2.46
N SER A 55 -16.57 -4.94 1.42
CA SER A 55 -15.19 -4.60 1.07
C SER A 55 -14.64 -3.54 2.00
N LEU A 56 -13.37 -3.72 2.42
CA LEU A 56 -12.62 -2.67 3.10
C LEU A 56 -12.54 -1.41 2.23
N THR A 57 -12.46 -0.25 2.88
CA THR A 57 -12.23 1.02 2.16
C THR A 57 -10.83 1.03 1.58
N LYS A 58 -10.67 1.62 0.37
CA LYS A 58 -9.35 1.83 -0.24
C LYS A 58 -8.45 2.55 0.76
N ASN A 59 -7.22 2.07 0.95
CA ASN A 59 -6.22 2.79 1.72
C ASN A 59 -6.00 4.21 1.17
N THR A 60 -6.04 5.20 2.05
CA THR A 60 -5.69 6.61 1.78
C THR A 60 -4.45 7.06 2.53
N TYR A 61 -3.92 6.23 3.44
CA TYR A 61 -2.70 6.56 4.15
C TYR A 61 -1.50 6.55 3.21
N THR A 62 -0.53 7.40 3.52
CA THR A 62 0.79 7.43 2.86
C THR A 62 1.90 7.30 3.89
N ARG A 63 3.06 6.81 3.47
CA ARG A 63 4.26 6.76 4.31
C ARG A 63 5.50 6.98 3.46
N ASN A 64 6.20 8.09 3.68
CA ASN A 64 7.32 8.49 2.82
C ASN A 64 8.44 7.43 2.81
N GLY A 65 8.85 6.99 1.61
CA GLY A 65 9.85 5.93 1.43
C GLY A 65 9.32 4.51 1.70
N TYR A 66 8.00 4.32 1.72
CA TYR A 66 7.37 3.00 1.84
C TYR A 66 6.22 2.85 0.83
N ILE A 67 5.90 1.60 0.52
CA ILE A 67 4.68 1.21 -0.20
C ILE A 67 3.74 0.49 0.77
N PHE A 68 2.43 0.66 0.57
CA PHE A 68 1.42 -0.04 1.36
C PHE A 68 1.33 -1.49 0.90
N ASP A 69 1.49 -2.44 1.83
CA ASP A 69 1.43 -3.87 1.53
C ASP A 69 0.04 -4.47 1.77
N GLY A 70 -0.69 -3.91 2.72
CA GLY A 70 -1.95 -4.45 3.18
C GLY A 70 -2.27 -4.05 4.62
N TRP A 71 -3.32 -4.64 5.15
CA TRP A 71 -3.79 -4.46 6.50
C TRP A 71 -3.46 -5.67 7.37
N ASN A 72 -3.20 -5.47 8.65
CA ASN A 72 -3.07 -6.56 9.61
C ASN A 72 -3.80 -6.27 10.92
N THR A 73 -4.35 -7.30 11.56
CA THR A 73 -5.02 -7.17 12.87
C THR A 73 -4.07 -6.83 14.03
N ARG A 74 -2.75 -6.92 13.82
CA ARG A 74 -1.71 -6.49 14.75
C ARG A 74 -0.77 -5.49 14.09
N SER A 75 -0.30 -4.51 14.87
CA SER A 75 0.64 -3.48 14.39
C SER A 75 1.98 -4.06 13.92
N ASP A 76 2.41 -5.18 14.52
CA ASP A 76 3.65 -5.89 14.19
C ASP A 76 3.54 -6.87 13.01
N GLY A 77 2.39 -6.91 12.33
CA GLY A 77 2.17 -7.75 11.16
C GLY A 77 2.00 -9.25 11.45
N ARG A 78 2.04 -9.69 12.72
CA ARG A 78 1.92 -11.11 13.10
C ARG A 78 0.48 -11.58 13.32
N GLY A 79 -0.50 -10.74 13.04
CA GLY A 79 -1.92 -11.10 13.05
C GLY A 79 -2.41 -11.60 11.71
N GLN A 80 -3.74 -11.67 11.56
CA GLN A 80 -4.39 -11.93 10.27
C GLN A 80 -4.19 -10.75 9.31
N SER A 81 -3.79 -11.06 8.08
CA SER A 81 -3.57 -10.10 7.00
C SER A 81 -4.79 -9.96 6.07
N TYR A 82 -4.97 -8.77 5.52
CA TYR A 82 -5.94 -8.47 4.49
C TYR A 82 -5.33 -7.60 3.39
N THR A 83 -5.73 -7.83 2.14
CA THR A 83 -5.34 -6.96 1.02
C THR A 83 -6.17 -5.67 0.98
N ASP A 84 -5.70 -4.66 0.23
CA ASP A 84 -6.50 -3.45 0.03
C ASP A 84 -7.84 -3.79 -0.63
N ARG A 85 -8.92 -3.15 -0.17
CA ARG A 85 -10.30 -3.39 -0.63
C ARG A 85 -10.79 -4.83 -0.53
N GLN A 86 -10.13 -5.69 0.26
CA GLN A 86 -10.55 -7.07 0.42
C GLN A 86 -12.00 -7.15 0.91
N ASN A 87 -12.77 -8.09 0.35
CA ASN A 87 -14.12 -8.38 0.80
C ASN A 87 -14.08 -9.28 2.04
N VAL A 88 -14.59 -8.79 3.18
CA VAL A 88 -14.45 -9.42 4.50
C VAL A 88 -15.79 -9.54 5.21
N THR A 89 -15.86 -10.49 6.14
CA THR A 89 -16.94 -10.59 7.13
C THR A 89 -16.34 -10.35 8.49
N ILE A 90 -16.87 -9.39 9.23
CA ILE A 90 -16.37 -8.97 10.54
C ILE A 90 -17.44 -9.27 11.57
N THR A 91 -17.11 -10.06 12.57
CA THR A 91 -18.05 -10.49 13.64
C THR A 91 -17.73 -9.87 14.99
N LYS A 92 -16.59 -9.18 15.10
CA LYS A 92 -16.15 -8.41 16.27
C LYS A 92 -15.38 -7.19 15.80
N SER A 93 -15.57 -6.07 16.48
CA SER A 93 -14.84 -4.85 16.16
C SER A 93 -13.32 -5.09 16.23
N VAL A 94 -12.60 -4.55 15.25
CA VAL A 94 -11.16 -4.78 15.08
C VAL A 94 -10.49 -3.51 14.59
N THR A 95 -9.23 -3.33 14.98
CA THR A 95 -8.36 -2.31 14.39
C THR A 95 -7.44 -2.98 13.39
N LEU A 96 -7.45 -2.49 12.15
CA LEU A 96 -6.53 -2.89 11.10
C LEU A 96 -5.39 -1.88 11.01
N TYR A 97 -4.18 -2.37 11.13
CA TYR A 97 -2.94 -1.61 11.08
C TYR A 97 -2.33 -1.74 9.68
N ALA A 98 -2.08 -0.62 9.03
CA ALA A 98 -1.39 -0.59 7.75
C ALA A 98 -0.01 -1.25 7.88
N GLN A 99 0.33 -2.11 6.93
CA GLN A 99 1.65 -2.70 6.81
C GLN A 99 2.36 -2.06 5.62
N TRP A 100 3.66 -1.86 5.77
CA TRP A 100 4.44 -1.00 4.89
C TRP A 100 5.77 -1.66 4.54
N THR A 101 6.07 -1.76 3.24
CA THR A 101 7.37 -2.22 2.76
C THR A 101 8.26 -1.04 2.46
N LYS A 102 9.47 -1.04 3.02
CA LYS A 102 10.48 -0.02 2.76
C LYS A 102 10.91 -0.09 1.30
N ILE A 103 11.00 1.07 0.66
CA ILE A 103 11.50 1.20 -0.70
C ILE A 103 12.64 2.21 -0.81
N TYR A 104 13.45 2.04 -1.85
CA TYR A 104 14.48 2.96 -2.31
C TYR A 104 14.31 3.23 -3.81
N LYS A 105 14.96 4.27 -4.30
CA LYS A 105 14.91 4.69 -5.71
C LYS A 105 16.26 4.62 -6.38
N VAL A 106 16.25 4.16 -7.63
CA VAL A 106 17.32 4.38 -8.60
C VAL A 106 16.94 5.57 -9.47
N HIS A 107 17.73 6.63 -9.41
CA HIS A 107 17.66 7.75 -10.34
C HIS A 107 18.62 7.51 -11.51
N PHE A 108 18.17 7.77 -12.74
CA PHE A 108 18.98 7.56 -13.94
C PHE A 108 19.43 8.89 -14.51
N ASN A 109 20.71 9.01 -14.79
CA ASN A 109 21.30 10.18 -15.43
C ASN A 109 21.91 9.76 -16.78
N ALA A 110 21.52 10.45 -17.86
CA ALA A 110 21.99 10.16 -19.21
C ALA A 110 23.49 10.45 -19.40
N ASN A 111 24.10 11.25 -18.52
CA ASN A 111 25.54 11.55 -18.47
C ASN A 111 26.12 11.95 -19.84
N GLY A 112 25.59 13.05 -20.38
CA GLY A 112 25.93 13.53 -21.72
C GLY A 112 25.17 12.85 -22.87
N GLY A 113 24.31 11.86 -22.59
CA GLY A 113 23.30 11.35 -23.51
C GLY A 113 22.00 12.17 -23.50
N THR A 114 21.03 11.73 -24.29
CA THR A 114 19.69 12.28 -24.44
C THR A 114 18.61 11.23 -24.17
N GLY A 115 17.39 11.68 -23.88
CA GLY A 115 16.25 10.82 -23.51
C GLY A 115 15.83 11.00 -22.05
N THR A 116 14.84 10.23 -21.61
CA THR A 116 14.29 10.30 -20.25
C THR A 116 14.04 8.91 -19.69
N MET A 117 14.37 8.70 -18.42
CA MET A 117 14.00 7.51 -17.66
C MET A 117 13.38 7.93 -16.34
N ALA A 118 12.24 7.36 -15.99
CA ALA A 118 11.64 7.56 -14.68
C ALA A 118 12.52 6.91 -13.60
N ALA A 119 12.50 7.48 -12.39
CA ALA A 119 13.13 6.82 -11.25
C ALA A 119 12.48 5.45 -11.01
N GLN A 120 13.30 4.43 -10.81
CA GLN A 120 12.83 3.08 -10.57
C GLN A 120 12.75 2.80 -9.07
N THR A 121 11.62 2.29 -8.61
CA THR A 121 11.41 1.89 -7.21
C THR A 121 11.92 0.47 -6.98
N PHE A 122 12.66 0.28 -5.89
CA PHE A 122 13.16 -1.00 -5.41
C PHE A 122 12.64 -1.24 -4.00
N VAL A 123 12.22 -2.47 -3.72
CA VAL A 123 12.01 -2.96 -2.35
C VAL A 123 13.38 -3.12 -1.67
N ALA A 124 13.51 -2.55 -0.48
CA ALA A 124 14.73 -2.62 0.31
C ALA A 124 15.17 -4.07 0.56
N GLY A 125 16.43 -4.39 0.32
CA GLY A 125 16.97 -5.73 0.55
C GLY A 125 16.56 -6.81 -0.47
N VAL A 126 15.72 -6.49 -1.47
CA VAL A 126 15.29 -7.43 -2.51
C VAL A 126 15.99 -7.14 -3.83
N SER A 127 16.66 -8.16 -4.37
CA SER A 127 17.34 -8.08 -5.68
C SER A 127 16.33 -7.88 -6.81
N GLN A 128 16.52 -6.81 -7.57
CA GLN A 128 15.67 -6.43 -8.72
C GLN A 128 16.55 -5.96 -9.88
N ALA A 129 16.16 -6.29 -11.11
CA ALA A 129 16.87 -5.84 -12.31
C ALA A 129 16.72 -4.33 -12.50
N ILE A 130 17.83 -3.65 -12.80
CA ILE A 130 17.82 -2.27 -13.28
C ILE A 130 16.97 -2.18 -14.57
N ALA A 131 16.23 -1.10 -14.77
CA ALA A 131 15.50 -0.86 -16.01
C ALA A 131 16.46 -0.83 -17.21
N ALA A 132 15.99 -1.30 -18.36
CA ALA A 132 16.76 -1.23 -19.60
C ALA A 132 17.13 0.23 -19.93
N ILE A 133 18.36 0.46 -20.40
CA ILE A 133 18.77 1.77 -20.91
C ILE A 133 17.79 2.29 -21.97
N ALA A 134 17.29 3.51 -21.76
CA ALA A 134 16.46 4.23 -22.73
C ALA A 134 17.11 5.53 -23.22
N PHE A 135 18.33 5.83 -22.77
CA PHE A 135 19.11 6.95 -23.26
C PHE A 135 19.85 6.59 -24.54
N THR A 136 20.16 7.60 -25.33
CA THR A 136 21.03 7.50 -26.49
C THR A 136 22.10 8.56 -26.44
N ARG A 137 23.22 8.37 -27.15
CA ARG A 137 24.24 9.41 -27.30
C ARG A 137 24.87 9.28 -28.68
N SER A 138 24.63 10.26 -29.56
CA SER A 138 25.09 10.23 -30.95
C SER A 138 26.61 10.05 -31.04
N GLY A 139 27.07 9.05 -31.80
CA GLY A 139 28.49 8.69 -31.93
C GLY A 139 29.08 7.90 -30.75
N TYR A 140 28.25 7.40 -29.83
CA TYR A 140 28.68 6.60 -28.69
C TYR A 140 27.80 5.35 -28.51
N THR A 141 28.41 4.31 -27.97
CA THR A 141 27.73 3.08 -27.51
C THR A 141 27.67 3.09 -25.99
N PHE A 142 26.50 2.75 -25.43
CA PHE A 142 26.34 2.55 -23.98
C PHE A 142 27.19 1.36 -23.51
N THR A 143 27.96 1.54 -22.44
CA THR A 143 28.84 0.48 -21.89
C THR A 143 28.38 -0.05 -20.54
N GLY A 144 27.43 0.60 -19.89
CA GLY A 144 26.96 0.25 -18.56
C GLY A 144 26.60 1.47 -17.72
N TRP A 145 26.20 1.21 -16.49
CA TRP A 145 25.90 2.22 -15.48
C TRP A 145 27.07 2.35 -14.50
N ASN A 146 27.24 3.52 -13.89
CA ASN A 146 28.16 3.72 -12.79
C ASN A 146 27.54 4.63 -11.71
N THR A 147 27.90 4.46 -10.44
CA THR A 147 27.40 5.33 -9.35
C THR A 147 28.00 6.74 -9.37
N ASN A 148 29.11 6.95 -10.08
CA ASN A 148 29.73 8.25 -10.30
C ASN A 148 29.71 8.62 -11.79
N ALA A 149 29.54 9.90 -12.10
CA ALA A 149 29.47 10.38 -13.48
C ALA A 149 30.76 10.14 -14.28
N ASP A 150 31.91 10.21 -13.62
CA ASP A 150 33.24 10.02 -14.19
C ASP A 150 33.65 8.54 -14.34
N GLY A 151 32.80 7.60 -13.92
CA GLY A 151 33.07 6.17 -14.00
C GLY A 151 33.92 5.60 -12.86
N SER A 152 34.30 6.39 -11.86
CA SER A 152 35.14 5.94 -10.73
C SER A 152 34.39 5.13 -9.67
N GLY A 153 33.06 5.09 -9.74
CA GLY A 153 32.21 4.41 -8.78
C GLY A 153 32.00 2.93 -9.09
N THR A 154 30.94 2.35 -8.53
CA THR A 154 30.57 0.95 -8.79
C THR A 154 29.87 0.83 -10.15
N SER A 155 30.36 -0.09 -10.98
CA SER A 155 29.81 -0.35 -12.31
C SER A 155 28.74 -1.44 -12.30
N TYR A 156 27.72 -1.26 -13.14
CA TYR A 156 26.65 -2.24 -13.37
C TYR A 156 26.40 -2.41 -14.87
N THR A 157 26.11 -3.63 -15.31
CA THR A 157 25.66 -3.87 -16.69
C THR A 157 24.19 -3.49 -16.88
N ASP A 158 23.75 -3.37 -18.13
CA ASP A 158 22.33 -3.14 -18.42
C ASP A 158 21.49 -4.30 -17.85
N LYS A 159 20.35 -3.96 -17.25
CA LYS A 159 19.43 -4.92 -16.61
C LYS A 159 20.03 -5.76 -15.48
N GLN A 160 21.20 -5.39 -14.96
CA GLN A 160 21.81 -6.14 -13.86
C GLN A 160 20.89 -6.15 -12.63
N PRO A 161 20.67 -7.31 -11.98
CA PRO A 161 20.02 -7.38 -10.67
C PRO A 161 20.89 -6.73 -9.60
N ILE A 162 20.31 -5.80 -8.84
CA ILE A 162 20.95 -5.14 -7.69
C ILE A 162 20.04 -5.13 -6.48
N THR A 163 20.64 -5.05 -5.30
CA THR A 163 19.94 -4.90 -4.02
C THR A 163 20.27 -3.53 -3.43
N LEU A 164 19.25 -2.80 -2.96
CA LEU A 164 19.42 -1.47 -2.40
C LEU A 164 19.14 -1.41 -0.91
N TRP A 165 19.91 -0.55 -0.25
CA TRP A 165 19.77 -0.16 1.16
C TRP A 165 19.67 1.36 1.34
N GLN A 166 19.70 2.10 0.23
CA GLN A 166 19.54 3.54 0.12
C GLN A 166 19.20 3.93 -1.32
N ASP A 167 18.75 5.16 -1.53
CA ASP A 167 18.60 5.72 -2.88
C ASP A 167 19.97 5.88 -3.54
N ILE A 168 20.04 5.64 -4.85
CA ILE A 168 21.25 5.82 -5.65
C ILE A 168 20.95 6.57 -6.95
N THR A 169 21.98 7.17 -7.54
CA THR A 169 21.94 7.65 -8.92
C THR A 169 22.90 6.82 -9.78
N LEU A 170 22.42 6.34 -10.91
CA LEU A 170 23.20 5.64 -11.91
C LEU A 170 23.42 6.54 -13.13
N TYR A 171 24.68 6.75 -13.46
CA TYR A 171 25.13 7.54 -14.60
C TYR A 171 25.48 6.62 -15.75
N ALA A 172 24.89 6.87 -16.92
CA ALA A 172 25.22 6.11 -18.11
C ALA A 172 26.70 6.31 -18.49
N GLN A 173 27.38 5.24 -18.81
CA GLN A 173 28.76 5.27 -19.31
C GLN A 173 28.76 4.97 -20.80
N TRP A 174 29.62 5.68 -21.52
CA TRP A 174 29.58 5.75 -22.97
C TRP A 174 30.98 5.58 -23.54
N LYS A 175 31.11 4.79 -24.61
CA LYS A 175 32.34 4.66 -25.39
C LYS A 175 32.09 5.17 -26.80
N ARG A 176 32.96 6.05 -27.31
CA ARG A 176 32.84 6.58 -28.67
C ARG A 176 32.88 5.43 -29.68
N THR A 177 31.91 5.40 -30.58
CA THR A 177 31.86 4.45 -31.70
C THR A 177 32.91 4.91 -32.71
N LEU A 178 33.84 4.02 -33.07
CA LEU A 178 34.81 4.27 -34.13
C LEU A 178 34.15 4.14 -35.51
#